data_AF-A0A8B5ZH13-F1
#
_entry.id   AF-A0A8B5ZH13-F1
#
_cell.length_a   1.000
_cell.length_b   1.000
_cell.length_c   1.000
_cell.angle_alpha   90.00
_cell.angle_beta   90.00
_cell.angle_gamma   90.00
#
_symmetry.space_group_name_H-M   'P 1'
#
loop_
_entity.id
_entity.type
_entity.pdbx_description
1 polymer ?
#
loop_
_entity_poly.entity_id
_entity_poly.type
_entity_poly.pdbx_seq_one_letter_code
_entity_poly.pdbx_strand_id
1 'polypeptide(L)'
;MATHQFQPSLPPPANTTGIVGWLRKNLFNGLFNSIATLVLGYLAIQGLLNIFDWAIFNANWSGTTRNDCTLEGACWVFISVRWEQFMYGFYPTAELWRPRLFFFTLALFVALLAYEKTPKRGWIWLVFVNIYPFLAALLLYGGFFGLEVVETHKWGGLLVTLIIALVGIIASLPIGVALALGRRSDMPIIRSLCTVYIEVWRGVPLITVLFMASVMLPLFLSQGTDIDKLLRALIGVVMFSAAYMAEVIRGGLQAIPKGQYEAADALGLSYWKKMGLIILPQALKITIPSIVNTFIGLFKDTSLVLIIGMFDVLGIGQSANTDPNWLGFATESYVFVALVFWIFCFGMSRYSIWLEGKLHTGHKR
;
A
#
# COMPACT_ATOMS: atom_id res chain seq x y z
N MET A 1 13.73 -64.90 -17.43
CA MET A 1 13.28 -63.54 -17.08
C MET A 1 14.21 -63.05 -15.99
N ALA A 2 15.14 -62.14 -16.29
CA ALA A 2 16.07 -61.62 -15.29
C ALA A 2 15.37 -60.53 -14.47
N THR A 3 15.15 -60.79 -13.19
CA THR A 3 14.59 -59.83 -12.24
C THR A 3 15.64 -58.80 -11.88
N HIS A 4 15.45 -57.56 -12.33
CA HIS A 4 16.32 -56.44 -11.97
C HIS A 4 16.12 -56.12 -10.48
N GLN A 5 17.11 -56.42 -9.63
CA GLN A 5 17.11 -55.97 -8.24
C GLN A 5 17.60 -54.51 -8.20
N PHE A 6 16.70 -53.59 -7.84
CA PHE A 6 17.07 -52.20 -7.58
C PHE A 6 17.90 -52.14 -6.30
N GLN A 7 19.14 -51.63 -6.41
CA GLN A 7 19.94 -51.31 -5.23
C GLN A 7 19.30 -50.14 -4.47
N PRO A 8 19.41 -50.10 -3.13
CA PRO A 8 18.87 -48.99 -2.34
C PRO A 8 19.55 -47.68 -2.77
N SER A 9 18.74 -46.66 -3.06
CA SER A 9 19.23 -45.35 -3.46
C SER A 9 20.11 -44.75 -2.36
N LEU A 10 21.40 -44.57 -2.63
CA LEU A 10 22.30 -43.83 -1.74
C LEU A 10 21.86 -42.37 -1.66
N PRO A 11 22.01 -41.71 -0.50
CA PRO A 11 21.71 -40.29 -0.39
C PRO A 11 22.58 -39.50 -1.39
N PRO A 12 22.02 -38.47 -2.03
CA PRO A 12 22.79 -37.63 -2.94
C PRO A 12 23.99 -37.01 -2.21
N PRO A 13 25.12 -36.78 -2.93
CA PRO A 13 26.31 -36.18 -2.33
C PRO A 13 25.96 -34.89 -1.57
N ALA A 14 26.55 -34.69 -0.38
CA ALA A 14 26.31 -33.48 0.42
C ALA A 14 26.62 -32.19 -0.37
N ASN A 15 27.46 -32.28 -1.41
CA ASN A 15 27.87 -31.17 -2.26
C ASN A 15 26.82 -30.79 -3.33
N THR A 16 25.79 -31.61 -3.55
CA THR A 16 24.73 -31.38 -4.55
C THR A 16 23.37 -31.08 -3.93
N THR A 17 23.26 -31.14 -2.59
CA THR A 17 22.04 -30.85 -1.84
C THR A 17 22.26 -29.73 -0.82
N GLY A 18 21.16 -29.14 -0.33
CA GLY A 18 21.20 -28.06 0.66
C GLY A 18 21.76 -26.73 0.14
N ILE A 19 22.18 -25.87 1.08
CA ILE A 19 22.66 -24.50 0.81
C ILE A 19 23.94 -24.54 -0.04
N VAL A 20 24.87 -25.45 0.27
CA VAL A 20 26.16 -25.57 -0.45
C VAL A 20 25.94 -25.98 -1.90
N GLY A 21 25.04 -26.95 -2.16
CA GLY A 21 24.65 -27.33 -3.51
C GLY A 21 23.97 -26.19 -4.28
N TRP A 22 23.10 -25.42 -3.61
CA TRP A 22 22.45 -24.25 -4.22
C TRP A 22 23.44 -23.16 -4.59
N LEU A 23 24.40 -22.83 -3.69
CA LEU A 23 25.44 -21.82 -3.94
C LEU A 23 26.33 -22.22 -5.12
N ARG A 24 26.79 -23.47 -5.17
CA ARG A 24 27.58 -23.96 -6.32
C ARG A 24 26.80 -23.92 -7.62
N LYS A 25 25.51 -24.27 -7.59
CA LYS A 25 24.68 -24.32 -8.80
C LYS A 25 24.28 -22.94 -9.33
N ASN A 26 24.04 -21.97 -8.45
CA ASN A 26 23.50 -20.66 -8.84
C ASN A 26 24.55 -19.54 -8.87
N LEU A 27 25.49 -19.52 -7.91
CA LEU A 27 26.48 -18.44 -7.77
C LEU A 27 27.86 -18.84 -8.31
N PHE A 28 28.28 -20.08 -8.10
CA PHE A 28 29.65 -20.55 -8.42
C PHE A 28 29.68 -21.65 -9.50
N ASN A 29 28.78 -21.60 -10.48
CA ASN A 29 28.65 -22.65 -11.50
C ASN A 29 29.68 -22.56 -12.64
N GLY A 30 30.51 -21.53 -12.64
CA GLY A 30 31.55 -21.29 -13.62
C GLY A 30 32.49 -20.17 -13.17
N LEU A 31 33.61 -20.01 -13.88
CA LEU A 31 34.66 -19.06 -13.50
C LEU A 31 34.16 -17.61 -13.51
N PHE A 32 33.42 -17.22 -14.56
CA PHE A 32 32.82 -15.88 -14.68
C PHE A 32 31.82 -15.60 -13.55
N ASN A 33 30.88 -16.51 -13.29
CA ASN A 33 29.86 -16.33 -12.25
C ASN A 33 30.48 -16.32 -10.84
N SER A 34 31.54 -17.09 -10.62
CA SER A 34 32.29 -17.08 -9.36
C SER A 34 32.97 -15.73 -9.12
N ILE A 35 33.65 -15.19 -10.14
CA ILE A 35 34.28 -13.87 -10.08
C ILE A 35 33.22 -12.78 -9.88
N ALA A 36 32.15 -12.80 -10.67
CA ALA A 36 31.05 -11.84 -10.56
C ALA A 36 30.40 -11.88 -9.18
N THR A 37 30.15 -13.07 -8.63
CA THR A 37 29.60 -13.24 -7.27
C THR A 37 30.54 -12.66 -6.22
N LEU A 38 31.85 -12.92 -6.31
CA LEU A 38 32.81 -12.40 -5.34
C LEU A 38 32.93 -10.88 -5.41
N VAL A 39 32.98 -10.31 -6.62
CA VAL A 39 33.06 -8.85 -6.81
C VAL A 39 31.78 -8.17 -6.33
N LEU A 40 30.60 -8.64 -6.75
CA LEU A 40 29.33 -8.08 -6.31
C LEU A 40 29.12 -8.28 -4.81
N GLY A 41 29.51 -9.43 -4.27
CA GLY A 41 29.45 -9.71 -2.83
C GLY A 41 30.36 -8.79 -2.03
N TYR A 42 31.60 -8.58 -2.48
CA TYR A 42 32.53 -7.62 -1.86
C TYR A 42 31.99 -6.19 -1.89
N LEU A 43 31.50 -5.72 -3.05
CA LEU A 43 30.89 -4.39 -3.18
C LEU A 43 29.64 -4.25 -2.32
N ALA A 44 28.80 -5.28 -2.24
CA ALA A 44 27.61 -5.27 -1.39
C ALA A 44 27.96 -5.23 0.10
N ILE A 45 28.95 -6.00 0.54
CA ILE A 45 29.42 -5.96 1.93
C ILE A 45 30.01 -4.59 2.27
N GLN A 46 30.87 -4.04 1.42
CA GLN A 46 31.43 -2.69 1.62
C GLN A 46 30.34 -1.62 1.64
N GLY A 47 29.38 -1.69 0.72
CA GLY A 47 28.24 -0.78 0.69
C GLY A 47 27.39 -0.89 1.95
N LEU A 48 27.11 -2.11 2.42
CA LEU A 48 26.37 -2.33 3.67
C LEU A 48 27.13 -1.78 4.86
N LEU A 49 28.43 -2.06 5.01
CA LEU A 49 29.25 -1.55 6.11
C LEU A 49 29.23 -0.01 6.13
N ASN A 50 29.44 0.64 4.98
CA ASN A 50 29.37 2.11 4.88
C ASN A 50 27.99 2.66 5.28
N ILE A 51 26.90 1.98 4.91
CA ILE A 51 25.54 2.38 5.31
C ILE A 51 25.37 2.23 6.82
N PHE A 52 25.85 1.14 7.42
CA PHE A 52 25.77 0.92 8.87
C PHE A 52 26.63 1.91 9.66
N ASP A 53 27.83 2.22 9.17
CA ASP A 53 28.72 3.22 9.74
C ASP A 53 28.07 4.60 9.73
N TRP A 54 27.53 5.03 8.59
CA TRP A 54 26.83 6.30 8.46
C TRP A 54 25.53 6.34 9.29
N ALA A 55 24.68 5.31 9.20
CA ALA A 55 23.34 5.34 9.77
C ALA A 55 23.28 5.03 11.27
N ILE A 56 24.24 4.26 11.81
CA ILE A 56 24.17 3.78 13.19
C ILE A 56 25.40 4.21 13.98
N PHE A 57 26.60 3.82 13.55
CA PHE A 57 27.80 3.93 14.39
C PHE A 57 28.29 5.37 14.55
N ASN A 58 28.32 6.15 13.46
CA ASN A 58 28.73 7.56 13.46
C ASN A 58 27.54 8.53 13.50
N ALA A 59 26.34 8.04 13.75
CA ALA A 59 25.13 8.85 13.69
C ALA A 59 24.89 9.68 14.97
N ASN A 60 24.35 10.88 14.82
CA ASN A 60 23.95 11.74 15.93
C ASN A 60 22.48 11.48 16.28
N TRP A 61 22.24 10.91 17.46
CA TRP A 61 20.90 10.50 17.92
C TRP A 61 20.21 11.50 18.85
N SER A 62 20.98 12.38 19.50
CA SER A 62 20.46 13.32 20.49
C SER A 62 20.98 14.73 20.23
N GLY A 63 20.08 15.71 20.25
CA GLY A 63 20.38 17.12 20.07
C GLY A 63 19.09 17.92 19.87
N THR A 64 19.22 19.23 19.72
CA THR A 64 18.09 20.14 19.48
C THR A 64 18.32 21.08 18.31
N THR A 65 19.58 21.29 17.93
CA THR A 65 19.98 22.23 16.89
C THR A 65 20.83 21.55 15.83
N ARG A 66 20.96 22.20 14.68
CA ARG A 66 21.83 21.75 13.58
C ARG A 66 23.30 21.59 14.00
N ASN A 67 23.78 22.41 14.93
CA ASN A 67 25.17 22.39 15.38
C ASN A 67 25.51 21.14 16.20
N ASP A 68 24.49 20.41 16.67
CA ASP A 68 24.66 19.16 17.41
C ASP A 68 24.97 17.97 16.48
N CYS A 69 24.89 18.17 15.15
CA CYS A 69 25.18 17.13 14.16
C CYS A 69 26.58 17.26 13.58
N THR A 70 27.32 16.14 13.63
CA THR A 70 28.64 15.99 13.03
C THR A 70 28.53 15.59 11.56
N LEU A 71 29.45 16.04 10.70
CA LEU A 71 29.47 15.67 9.28
C LEU A 71 29.96 14.23 9.01
N GLU A 72 30.26 13.45 10.05
CA GLU A 72 30.84 12.11 9.96
C GLU A 72 29.79 10.99 9.76
N GLY A 73 28.51 11.26 10.04
CA GLY A 73 27.43 10.29 9.94
C GLY A 73 26.04 10.92 9.79
N ALA A 74 24.99 10.11 9.95
CA ALA A 74 23.61 10.56 9.81
C ALA A 74 23.16 11.44 10.98
N CYS A 75 22.54 12.58 10.68
CA CYS A 75 21.94 13.46 11.67
C CYS A 75 20.48 13.06 11.96
N TRP A 76 20.25 12.05 12.81
CA TRP A 76 18.88 11.66 13.19
C TRP A 76 18.15 12.72 14.02
N VAL A 77 18.90 13.65 14.61
CA VAL A 77 18.34 14.83 15.30
C VAL A 77 17.43 15.66 14.38
N PHE A 78 17.74 15.75 13.08
CA PHE A 78 16.89 16.41 12.09
C PHE A 78 15.48 15.80 12.05
N ILE A 79 15.38 14.47 12.12
CA ILE A 79 14.10 13.76 12.14
C ILE A 79 13.42 13.89 13.50
N SER A 80 14.16 13.75 14.60
CA SER A 80 13.57 13.80 15.94
C SER A 80 12.95 15.15 16.29
N VAL A 81 13.61 16.26 15.90
CA VAL A 81 13.08 17.63 16.09
C VAL A 81 11.82 17.87 15.25
N ARG A 82 11.70 17.20 14.09
CA ARG A 82 10.58 17.34 13.16
C ARG A 82 9.58 16.20 13.22
N TRP A 83 9.64 15.36 14.25
CA TRP A 83 8.82 14.16 14.34
C TRP A 83 7.34 14.46 14.14
N GLU A 84 6.82 15.47 14.84
CA GLU A 84 5.41 15.87 14.73
C GLU A 84 5.06 16.37 13.33
N GLN A 85 5.98 17.08 12.67
CA GLN A 85 5.79 17.56 11.31
C GLN A 85 5.74 16.40 10.31
N PHE A 86 6.62 15.40 10.42
CA PHE A 86 6.60 14.21 9.58
C PHE A 86 5.33 13.35 9.80
N MET A 87 4.80 13.31 11.02
CA MET A 87 3.62 12.51 11.34
C MET A 87 2.30 13.21 11.00
N TYR A 88 2.20 14.52 11.28
CA TYR A 88 0.94 15.27 11.29
C TYR A 88 0.93 16.49 10.35
N GLY A 89 2.08 16.86 9.77
CA GLY A 89 2.22 18.04 8.93
C GLY A 89 2.20 19.34 9.74
N PHE A 90 1.35 20.28 9.34
CA PHE A 90 1.21 21.60 9.97
C PHE A 90 0.01 21.66 10.92
N TYR A 91 -0.42 20.51 11.44
CA TYR A 91 -1.55 20.40 12.36
C TYR A 91 -1.25 21.19 13.65
N PRO A 92 -2.19 21.99 14.18
CA PRO A 92 -1.95 22.81 15.37
C PRO A 92 -1.49 21.98 16.58
N THR A 93 -0.44 22.45 17.26
CA THR A 93 0.22 21.72 18.38
C THR A 93 -0.74 21.43 19.53
N ALA A 94 -1.64 22.35 19.85
CA ALA A 94 -2.67 22.18 20.88
C ALA A 94 -3.65 21.03 20.58
N GLU A 95 -3.85 20.71 19.30
CA GLU A 95 -4.87 19.77 18.82
C GLU A 95 -4.27 18.43 18.35
N LEU A 96 -2.96 18.20 18.57
CA LEU A 96 -2.26 16.97 18.16
C LEU A 96 -2.80 15.69 18.82
N TRP A 97 -3.56 15.82 19.91
CA TRP A 97 -4.25 14.68 20.51
C TRP A 97 -5.25 14.03 19.53
N ARG A 98 -5.85 14.79 18.59
CA ARG A 98 -6.79 14.30 17.58
C ARG A 98 -6.13 13.35 16.58
N PRO A 99 -5.07 13.74 15.85
CA PRO A 99 -4.37 12.81 14.98
C PRO A 99 -3.68 11.67 15.76
N ARG A 100 -3.12 11.92 16.96
CA ARG A 100 -2.59 10.84 17.81
C ARG A 100 -3.64 9.78 18.12
N LEU A 101 -4.86 10.21 18.46
CA LEU A 101 -6.00 9.32 18.69
C LEU A 101 -6.36 8.56 17.40
N PHE A 102 -6.41 9.23 16.25
CA PHE A 102 -6.62 8.57 14.95
C PHE A 102 -5.59 7.47 14.67
N PHE A 103 -4.29 7.73 14.87
CA PHE A 103 -3.25 6.73 14.69
C PHE A 103 -3.43 5.55 15.63
N PHE A 104 -3.73 5.81 16.91
CA PHE A 104 -3.97 4.79 17.91
C PHE A 104 -5.19 3.92 17.55
N THR A 105 -6.32 4.54 17.21
CA THR A 105 -7.55 3.81 16.84
C THR A 105 -7.37 3.05 15.54
N LEU A 106 -6.67 3.61 14.55
CA LEU A 106 -6.35 2.93 13.29
C LEU A 106 -5.50 1.68 13.57
N ALA A 107 -4.42 1.82 14.35
CA ALA A 107 -3.56 0.71 14.73
C ALA A 107 -4.33 -0.37 15.50
N LEU A 108 -5.23 0.03 16.41
CA LEU A 108 -6.10 -0.88 17.15
C LEU A 108 -7.03 -1.65 16.21
N PHE A 109 -7.72 -0.96 15.28
CA PHE A 109 -8.59 -1.63 14.30
C PHE A 109 -7.80 -2.60 13.42
N VAL A 110 -6.64 -2.19 12.93
CA VAL A 110 -5.76 -3.05 12.11
C VAL A 110 -5.31 -4.27 12.93
N ALA A 111 -4.89 -4.09 14.18
CA ALA A 111 -4.47 -5.19 15.05
C ALA A 111 -5.63 -6.17 15.35
N LEU A 112 -6.81 -5.66 15.68
CA LEU A 112 -8.01 -6.47 15.92
C LEU A 112 -8.45 -7.24 14.67
N LEU A 113 -8.35 -6.62 13.49
CA LEU A 113 -8.67 -7.25 12.22
C LEU A 113 -7.60 -8.22 11.73
N ALA A 114 -6.33 -8.02 12.10
CA ALA A 114 -5.24 -8.93 11.80
C ALA A 114 -5.22 -10.14 12.73
N TYR A 115 -5.57 -9.95 14.02
CA TYR A 115 -5.64 -11.03 14.99
C TYR A 115 -6.84 -11.95 14.74
N GLU A 116 -6.58 -13.23 14.50
CA GLU A 116 -7.60 -14.15 14.01
C GLU A 116 -8.65 -14.53 15.04
N LYS A 117 -8.24 -14.65 16.31
CA LYS A 117 -9.11 -15.10 17.40
C LYS A 117 -10.00 -13.98 17.93
N THR A 118 -9.98 -12.80 17.30
CA THR A 118 -10.84 -11.68 17.69
C THR A 118 -12.31 -12.05 17.55
N PRO A 119 -13.10 -11.99 18.63
CA PRO A 119 -14.53 -12.30 18.57
C PRO A 119 -15.25 -11.27 17.69
N LYS A 120 -16.28 -11.71 16.95
CA LYS A 120 -17.12 -10.85 16.08
C LYS A 120 -16.33 -10.04 15.04
N ARG A 121 -15.18 -10.56 14.56
CA ARG A 121 -14.31 -9.92 13.55
C ARG A 121 -15.06 -9.34 12.35
N GLY A 122 -16.10 -10.02 11.85
CA GLY A 122 -16.92 -9.51 10.73
C GLY A 122 -17.63 -8.19 11.05
N TRP A 123 -18.16 -8.04 12.28
CA TRP A 123 -18.78 -6.78 12.73
C TRP A 123 -17.75 -5.67 12.88
N ILE A 124 -16.57 -5.97 13.43
CA ILE A 124 -15.47 -5.01 13.55
C ILE A 124 -15.08 -4.51 12.16
N TRP A 125 -15.00 -5.40 11.17
CA TRP A 125 -14.70 -5.04 9.78
C TRP A 125 -15.79 -4.14 9.18
N LEU A 126 -17.06 -4.45 9.42
CA LEU A 126 -18.17 -3.60 8.95
C LEU A 126 -18.12 -2.20 9.56
N VAL A 127 -17.86 -2.08 10.86
CA VAL A 127 -17.69 -0.78 11.55
C VAL A 127 -16.48 -0.04 10.98
N PHE A 128 -15.36 -0.72 10.79
CA PHE A 128 -14.14 -0.13 10.25
C PHE A 128 -14.33 0.40 8.83
N VAL A 129 -15.09 -0.28 7.99
CA VAL A 129 -15.34 0.15 6.60
C VAL A 129 -16.38 1.25 6.51
N ASN A 130 -17.48 1.18 7.28
CA ASN A 130 -18.64 2.03 7.07
C ASN A 130 -18.77 3.18 8.07
N ILE A 131 -18.18 3.07 9.27
CA ILE A 131 -18.37 4.06 10.35
C ILE A 131 -17.07 4.80 10.64
N TYR A 132 -15.95 4.06 10.73
CA TYR A 132 -14.66 4.64 11.10
C TYR A 132 -14.18 5.79 10.18
N PRO A 133 -14.35 5.77 8.84
CA PRO A 133 -13.91 6.89 8.00
C PRO A 133 -14.63 8.20 8.34
N PHE A 134 -15.92 8.13 8.66
CA PHE A 134 -16.71 9.29 9.06
C PHE A 134 -16.34 9.78 10.47
N LEU A 135 -16.09 8.86 11.40
CA LEU A 135 -15.60 9.20 12.74
C LEU A 135 -14.20 9.84 12.68
N ALA A 136 -13.30 9.31 11.84
CA ALA A 136 -11.98 9.87 11.63
C ALA A 136 -12.07 11.26 10.99
N ALA A 137 -12.94 11.46 10.00
CA ALA A 137 -13.16 12.77 9.39
C ALA A 137 -13.69 13.78 10.42
N LEU A 138 -14.67 13.41 11.24
CA LEU A 138 -15.22 14.27 12.29
C LEU A 138 -14.15 14.61 13.35
N LEU A 139 -13.35 13.63 13.78
CA LEU A 139 -12.28 13.81 14.75
C LEU A 139 -11.19 14.75 14.22
N LEU A 140 -10.75 14.58 12.98
CA LEU A 140 -9.62 15.32 12.40
C LEU A 140 -10.02 16.71 11.90
N TYR A 141 -11.22 16.87 11.36
CA TYR A 141 -11.71 18.17 10.86
C TYR A 141 -12.26 19.04 11.99
N GLY A 142 -12.98 18.45 12.95
CA GLY A 142 -13.65 19.20 14.01
C GLY A 142 -14.96 19.86 13.54
N GLY A 143 -15.36 20.95 14.21
CA GLY A 143 -16.61 21.68 13.92
C GLY A 143 -17.86 21.14 14.63
N PHE A 144 -17.74 19.99 15.29
CA PHE A 144 -18.81 19.37 16.07
C PHE A 144 -18.39 19.21 17.54
N PHE A 145 -19.35 19.22 18.47
CA PHE A 145 -19.10 19.06 19.91
C PHE A 145 -18.13 20.07 20.53
N GLY A 146 -18.03 21.28 19.97
CA GLY A 146 -17.13 22.33 20.46
C GLY A 146 -15.67 22.18 20.00
N LEU A 147 -15.38 21.23 19.11
CA LEU A 147 -14.05 21.08 18.52
C LEU A 147 -13.75 22.20 17.52
N GLU A 148 -12.61 22.87 17.68
CA GLU A 148 -12.10 23.84 16.70
C GLU A 148 -11.96 23.19 15.31
N VAL A 149 -12.29 23.93 14.26
CA VAL A 149 -12.16 23.48 12.88
C VAL A 149 -10.69 23.57 12.47
N VAL A 150 -10.08 22.43 12.15
CA VAL A 150 -8.73 22.36 11.60
C VAL A 150 -8.83 22.11 10.11
N GLU A 151 -8.63 23.17 9.32
CA GLU A 151 -8.67 23.09 7.87
C GLU A 151 -7.68 22.04 7.31
N THR A 152 -8.14 21.33 6.29
CA THR A 152 -7.43 20.25 5.59
C THR A 152 -6.09 20.67 4.99
N HIS A 153 -5.91 21.95 4.67
CA HIS A 153 -4.63 22.47 4.15
C HIS A 153 -3.50 22.42 5.20
N LYS A 154 -3.84 22.36 6.49
CA LYS A 154 -2.86 22.21 7.59
C LYS A 154 -2.46 20.74 7.80
N TRP A 155 -3.22 19.80 7.25
CA TRP A 155 -2.94 18.38 7.42
C TRP A 155 -1.76 18.00 6.53
N GLY A 156 -0.89 17.13 7.03
CA GLY A 156 0.21 16.63 6.23
C GLY A 156 0.91 15.42 6.82
N GLY A 157 2.07 15.10 6.27
CA GLY A 157 2.89 14.00 6.74
C GLY A 157 2.23 12.64 6.53
N LEU A 158 2.57 11.70 7.40
CA LEU A 158 2.05 10.34 7.39
C LEU A 158 0.52 10.29 7.56
N LEU A 159 -0.08 11.27 8.26
CA LEU A 159 -1.52 11.38 8.44
C LEU A 159 -2.24 11.44 7.08
N VAL A 160 -1.84 12.35 6.19
CA VAL A 160 -2.46 12.51 4.87
C VAL A 160 -2.20 11.28 3.99
N THR A 161 -0.97 10.74 4.01
CA THR A 161 -0.61 9.49 3.33
C THR A 161 -1.57 8.36 3.71
N LEU A 162 -1.82 8.16 5.02
CA LEU A 162 -2.70 7.10 5.51
C LEU A 162 -4.18 7.34 5.20
N ILE A 163 -4.66 8.58 5.28
CA ILE A 163 -6.06 8.91 4.96
C ILE A 163 -6.35 8.61 3.49
N ILE A 164 -5.49 9.07 2.58
CA ILE A 164 -5.66 8.86 1.14
C ILE A 164 -5.59 7.36 0.83
N ALA A 165 -4.60 6.66 1.37
CA ALA A 165 -4.47 5.23 1.17
C ALA A 165 -5.69 4.47 1.72
N LEU A 166 -6.13 4.76 2.96
CA LEU A 166 -7.24 4.07 3.60
C LEU A 166 -8.55 4.25 2.83
N VAL A 167 -8.90 5.49 2.48
CA VAL A 167 -10.11 5.80 1.73
C VAL A 167 -10.04 5.18 0.33
N GLY A 168 -8.90 5.32 -0.35
CA GLY A 168 -8.67 4.72 -1.66
C GLY A 168 -8.83 3.21 -1.64
N ILE A 169 -8.23 2.50 -0.68
CA ILE A 169 -8.31 1.04 -0.51
C ILE A 169 -9.74 0.61 -0.22
N ILE A 170 -10.40 1.25 0.75
CA ILE A 170 -11.74 0.87 1.19
C ILE A 170 -12.78 1.12 0.10
N ALA A 171 -12.72 2.26 -0.59
CA ALA A 171 -13.71 2.63 -1.59
C ALA A 171 -13.46 1.98 -2.96
N SER A 172 -12.19 1.80 -3.38
CA SER A 172 -11.88 1.21 -4.69
C SER A 172 -12.29 -0.26 -4.81
N LEU A 173 -12.26 -1.04 -3.72
CA LEU A 173 -12.63 -2.45 -3.74
C LEU A 173 -14.11 -2.69 -4.14
N PRO A 174 -15.12 -2.14 -3.44
CA PRO A 174 -16.52 -2.33 -3.81
C PRO A 174 -16.85 -1.72 -5.18
N ILE A 175 -16.30 -0.54 -5.51
CA ILE A 175 -16.52 0.09 -6.81
C ILE A 175 -15.89 -0.76 -7.93
N GLY A 176 -14.67 -1.26 -7.72
CA GLY A 176 -13.98 -2.15 -8.65
C GLY A 176 -14.74 -3.45 -8.88
N VAL A 177 -15.27 -4.08 -7.82
CA VAL A 177 -16.13 -5.26 -7.94
C VAL A 177 -17.37 -4.94 -8.78
N ALA A 178 -18.06 -3.83 -8.49
CA ALA A 178 -19.24 -3.42 -9.25
C ALA A 178 -18.93 -3.19 -10.73
N LEU A 179 -17.83 -2.50 -11.05
CA LEU A 179 -17.37 -2.26 -12.42
C LEU A 179 -16.97 -3.55 -13.14
N ALA A 180 -16.30 -4.47 -12.46
CA ALA A 180 -15.91 -5.77 -13.02
C ALA A 180 -17.13 -6.63 -13.39
N LEU A 181 -18.14 -6.65 -12.50
CA LEU A 181 -19.41 -7.34 -12.75
C LEU A 181 -20.20 -6.65 -13.87
N GLY A 182 -20.26 -5.32 -13.86
CA GLY A 182 -20.92 -4.52 -14.92
C GLY A 182 -20.32 -4.75 -16.30
N ARG A 183 -18.98 -4.85 -16.41
CA ARG A 183 -18.28 -5.19 -17.66
C ARG A 183 -18.58 -6.62 -18.16
N ARG A 184 -19.04 -7.52 -17.28
CA ARG A 184 -19.45 -8.90 -17.62
C ARG A 184 -20.95 -9.05 -17.83
N SER A 185 -21.72 -7.96 -17.75
CA SER A 185 -23.17 -7.98 -17.95
C SER A 185 -23.54 -8.28 -19.40
N ASP A 186 -24.67 -8.96 -19.60
CA ASP A 186 -25.27 -9.19 -20.92
C ASP A 186 -25.91 -7.92 -21.48
N MET A 187 -26.23 -6.94 -20.62
CA MET A 187 -26.79 -5.65 -21.05
C MET A 187 -25.71 -4.81 -21.75
N PRO A 188 -25.83 -4.53 -23.06
CA PRO A 188 -24.76 -3.91 -23.84
C PRO A 188 -24.42 -2.49 -23.35
N ILE A 189 -25.40 -1.75 -22.85
CA ILE A 189 -25.20 -0.39 -22.31
C ILE A 189 -24.33 -0.41 -21.06
N ILE A 190 -24.68 -1.23 -20.06
CA ILE A 190 -23.90 -1.34 -18.80
C ILE A 190 -22.48 -1.81 -19.10
N ARG A 191 -22.36 -2.86 -19.91
CA ARG A 191 -21.07 -3.39 -20.34
C ARG A 191 -20.22 -2.33 -21.02
N SER A 192 -20.80 -1.54 -21.93
CA SER A 192 -20.10 -0.47 -22.64
C SER A 192 -19.63 0.63 -21.68
N LEU A 193 -20.53 1.14 -20.81
CA LEU A 193 -20.18 2.17 -19.83
C LEU A 193 -19.04 1.74 -18.89
N CYS A 194 -19.12 0.52 -18.34
CA CYS A 194 -18.06 0.00 -17.48
C CYS A 194 -16.76 -0.23 -18.25
N THR A 195 -16.84 -0.70 -19.50
CA THR A 195 -15.65 -0.90 -20.34
C THR A 195 -14.96 0.43 -20.63
N VAL A 196 -15.70 1.42 -21.12
CA VAL A 196 -15.17 2.76 -21.42
C VAL A 196 -14.55 3.38 -20.17
N TYR A 197 -15.24 3.32 -19.02
CA TYR A 197 -14.68 3.78 -17.75
C TYR A 197 -13.33 3.11 -17.47
N ILE A 198 -13.28 1.78 -17.45
CA ILE A 198 -12.07 1.04 -17.08
C ILE A 198 -10.92 1.35 -18.04
N GLU A 199 -11.16 1.36 -19.35
CA GLU A 199 -10.11 1.62 -20.35
C GLU A 199 -9.60 3.07 -20.26
N VAL A 200 -10.49 4.06 -20.10
CA VAL A 200 -10.11 5.47 -19.99
C VAL A 200 -9.25 5.70 -18.76
N TRP A 201 -9.72 5.27 -17.58
CA TRP A 201 -9.01 5.53 -16.32
C TRP A 201 -7.67 4.80 -16.22
N ARG A 202 -7.54 3.63 -16.85
CA ARG A 202 -6.25 2.90 -16.91
C ARG A 202 -5.30 3.46 -17.99
N GLY A 203 -5.83 4.17 -18.98
CA GLY A 203 -5.04 4.82 -20.03
C GLY A 203 -4.44 6.17 -19.63
N VAL A 204 -4.92 6.79 -18.54
CA VAL A 204 -4.49 8.12 -18.09
C VAL A 204 -3.61 8.00 -16.84
N PRO A 205 -2.45 8.68 -16.77
CA PRO A 205 -1.64 8.71 -15.55
C PRO A 205 -2.36 9.34 -14.34
N LEU A 206 -2.20 8.78 -13.14
CA LEU A 206 -2.81 9.33 -11.91
C LEU A 206 -2.39 10.79 -11.65
N ILE A 207 -1.15 11.16 -11.97
CA ILE A 207 -0.66 12.53 -11.84
C ILE A 207 -1.51 13.54 -12.64
N THR A 208 -1.93 13.16 -13.85
CA THR A 208 -2.80 13.96 -14.72
C THR A 208 -4.19 14.07 -14.13
N VAL A 209 -4.73 12.98 -13.56
CA VAL A 209 -6.02 12.98 -12.86
C VAL A 209 -6.01 13.96 -11.69
N LEU A 210 -4.97 13.89 -10.84
CA LEU A 210 -4.84 14.75 -9.67
C LEU A 210 -4.71 16.22 -10.07
N PHE A 211 -3.89 16.51 -11.07
CA PHE A 211 -3.73 17.85 -11.63
C PHE A 211 -5.05 18.38 -12.22
N MET A 212 -5.74 17.57 -13.04
CA MET A 212 -7.03 17.94 -13.61
C MET A 212 -8.08 18.24 -12.53
N ALA A 213 -8.21 17.36 -11.53
CA ALA A 213 -9.16 17.53 -10.44
C ALA A 213 -8.83 18.77 -9.56
N SER A 214 -7.55 19.06 -9.35
CA SER A 214 -7.14 20.07 -8.38
C SER A 214 -6.90 21.45 -8.96
N VAL A 215 -6.49 21.53 -10.23
CA VAL A 215 -6.08 22.78 -10.90
C VAL A 215 -7.05 23.15 -12.02
N MET A 216 -7.46 22.20 -12.86
CA MET A 216 -8.30 22.52 -14.03
C MET A 216 -9.80 22.59 -13.68
N LEU A 217 -10.33 21.64 -12.90
CA LEU A 217 -11.75 21.61 -12.52
C LEU A 217 -12.24 22.91 -11.87
N PRO A 218 -11.50 23.54 -10.92
CA PRO A 218 -11.90 24.84 -10.36
C PRO A 218 -12.09 25.96 -11.38
N LEU A 219 -11.40 25.92 -12.52
CA LEU A 219 -11.56 26.93 -13.58
C LEU A 219 -12.94 26.87 -14.26
N PHE A 220 -13.62 25.72 -14.16
CA PHE A 220 -14.98 25.52 -14.68
C PHE A 220 -16.06 25.66 -13.61
N LEU A 221 -15.67 25.76 -12.34
CA LEU A 221 -16.59 25.98 -11.23
C LEU A 221 -16.85 27.48 -11.07
N SER A 222 -18.08 27.86 -10.69
CA SER A 222 -18.42 29.27 -10.49
C SER A 222 -17.61 29.85 -9.33
N GLN A 223 -17.23 31.13 -9.45
CA GLN A 223 -16.51 31.82 -8.39
C GLN A 223 -17.27 31.70 -7.06
N GLY A 224 -16.63 31.12 -6.05
CA GLY A 224 -17.21 30.85 -4.72
C GLY A 224 -17.52 29.38 -4.39
N THR A 225 -17.36 28.44 -5.33
CA THR A 225 -17.44 26.99 -5.05
C THR A 225 -16.06 26.37 -4.85
N ASP A 226 -15.42 26.71 -3.73
CA ASP A 226 -14.13 26.12 -3.36
C ASP A 226 -14.31 24.73 -2.76
N ILE A 227 -14.26 23.70 -3.61
CA ILE A 227 -14.21 22.32 -3.14
C ILE A 227 -12.84 22.07 -2.52
N ASP A 228 -12.84 21.49 -1.33
CA ASP A 228 -11.64 21.08 -0.61
C ASP A 228 -10.65 20.28 -1.49
N LYS A 229 -9.35 20.59 -1.37
CA LYS A 229 -8.28 19.95 -2.17
C LYS A 229 -8.15 18.46 -1.84
N LEU A 230 -8.23 18.11 -0.56
CA LEU A 230 -8.11 16.72 -0.12
C LEU A 230 -9.29 15.90 -0.65
N LEU A 231 -10.52 16.41 -0.55
CA LEU A 231 -11.70 15.74 -1.11
C LEU A 231 -11.58 15.47 -2.61
N ARG A 232 -11.12 16.44 -3.40
CA ARG A 232 -10.91 16.26 -4.85
C ARG A 232 -9.84 15.21 -5.15
N ALA A 233 -8.74 15.22 -4.40
CA ALA A 233 -7.70 14.20 -4.50
C ALA A 233 -8.25 12.81 -4.16
N LEU A 234 -9.02 12.67 -3.07
CA LEU A 234 -9.65 11.41 -2.67
C LEU A 234 -10.56 10.87 -3.76
N ILE A 235 -11.43 11.69 -4.34
CA ILE A 235 -12.32 11.29 -5.43
C ILE A 235 -11.50 10.81 -6.65
N GLY A 236 -10.51 11.59 -7.08
CA GLY A 236 -9.65 11.22 -8.21
C GLY A 236 -8.91 9.90 -7.99
N VAL A 237 -8.34 9.71 -6.79
CA VAL A 237 -7.65 8.48 -6.38
C VAL A 237 -8.61 7.29 -6.34
N VAL A 238 -9.81 7.44 -5.78
CA VAL A 238 -10.82 6.37 -5.72
C VAL A 238 -11.27 5.96 -7.12
N MET A 239 -11.55 6.92 -8.00
CA MET A 239 -11.96 6.62 -9.38
C MET A 239 -10.88 5.88 -10.15
N PHE A 240 -9.65 6.39 -10.09
CA PHE A 240 -8.48 5.77 -10.73
C PHE A 240 -8.24 4.36 -10.19
N SER A 241 -8.14 4.21 -8.87
CA SER A 241 -7.85 2.92 -8.22
C SER A 241 -8.97 1.90 -8.47
N ALA A 242 -10.24 2.32 -8.51
CA ALA A 242 -11.36 1.44 -8.82
C ALA A 242 -11.26 0.80 -10.21
N ALA A 243 -10.71 1.51 -11.20
CA ALA A 243 -10.51 0.96 -12.55
C ALA A 243 -9.46 -0.15 -12.58
N TYR A 244 -8.34 0.02 -11.87
CA TYR A 244 -7.32 -1.03 -11.72
C TYR A 244 -7.85 -2.21 -10.91
N MET A 245 -8.60 -1.93 -9.84
CA MET A 245 -9.23 -2.96 -9.03
C MET A 245 -10.25 -3.78 -9.83
N ALA A 246 -11.06 -3.13 -10.67
CA ALA A 246 -12.00 -3.81 -11.56
C ALA A 246 -11.29 -4.82 -12.47
N GLU A 247 -10.11 -4.46 -13.00
CA GLU A 247 -9.33 -5.36 -13.84
C GLU A 247 -8.77 -6.55 -13.06
N VAL A 248 -8.28 -6.33 -11.84
CA VAL A 248 -7.82 -7.40 -10.96
C VAL A 248 -8.95 -8.38 -10.69
N ILE A 249 -10.13 -7.90 -10.30
CA ILE A 249 -11.31 -8.75 -10.06
C ILE A 249 -11.76 -9.46 -11.33
N ARG A 250 -11.73 -8.79 -12.50
CA ARG A 250 -12.04 -9.40 -13.80
C ARG A 250 -11.10 -10.58 -14.10
N GLY A 251 -9.80 -10.44 -13.84
CA GLY A 251 -8.82 -11.52 -13.96
C GLY A 251 -9.16 -12.71 -13.06
N GLY A 252 -9.57 -12.45 -11.81
CA GLY A 252 -10.04 -13.48 -10.88
C GLY A 252 -11.29 -14.21 -11.36
N LEU A 253 -12.27 -13.48 -11.88
CA LEU A 253 -13.51 -14.07 -12.42
C LEU A 253 -13.25 -14.97 -13.64
N GLN A 254 -12.21 -14.67 -14.43
CA GLN A 254 -11.78 -15.49 -15.57
C GLN A 254 -11.04 -16.77 -15.14
N ALA A 255 -10.38 -16.76 -13.99
CA ALA A 255 -9.69 -17.93 -13.45
C ALA A 255 -10.64 -19.02 -12.92
N ILE A 256 -11.92 -18.69 -12.71
CA ILE A 256 -12.92 -19.64 -12.20
C ILE A 256 -13.29 -20.66 -13.29
N PRO A 257 -13.16 -21.99 -13.04
CA PRO A 257 -13.55 -23.02 -14.00
C PRO A 257 -15.03 -22.92 -14.38
N LYS A 258 -15.33 -23.13 -15.67
CA LYS A 258 -16.72 -23.10 -16.18
C LYS A 258 -17.67 -24.03 -15.41
N GLY A 259 -17.18 -25.19 -14.97
CA GLY A 259 -17.97 -26.14 -14.18
C GLY A 259 -18.55 -25.58 -12.87
N GLN A 260 -17.94 -24.56 -12.25
CA GLN A 260 -18.52 -23.88 -11.08
C GLN A 260 -19.78 -23.08 -11.46
N TYR A 261 -19.79 -22.45 -12.64
CA TYR A 261 -20.95 -21.75 -13.15
C TYR A 261 -22.05 -22.75 -13.53
N GLU A 262 -21.70 -23.81 -14.27
CA GLU A 262 -22.63 -24.86 -14.71
C GLU A 262 -23.26 -25.60 -13.53
N ALA A 263 -22.49 -25.92 -12.49
CA ALA A 263 -23.01 -26.56 -11.27
C ALA A 263 -23.99 -25.66 -10.52
N ALA A 264 -23.69 -24.36 -10.41
CA ALA A 264 -24.61 -23.40 -9.79
C ALA A 264 -25.91 -23.24 -10.60
N ASP A 265 -25.81 -23.26 -11.92
CA ASP A 265 -26.96 -23.21 -12.83
C ASP A 265 -27.80 -24.50 -12.78
N ALA A 266 -27.17 -25.67 -12.66
CA ALA A 266 -27.85 -26.96 -12.45
C ALA A 266 -28.62 -27.03 -11.11
N LEU A 267 -28.15 -26.29 -10.10
CA LEU A 267 -28.86 -26.11 -8.82
C LEU A 267 -29.98 -25.05 -8.90
N GLY A 268 -30.22 -24.44 -10.06
CA GLY A 268 -31.27 -23.44 -10.27
C GLY A 268 -31.02 -22.11 -9.54
N LEU A 269 -29.75 -21.79 -9.22
CA LEU A 269 -29.42 -20.57 -8.51
C LEU A 269 -29.57 -19.35 -9.44
N SER A 270 -30.26 -18.32 -8.95
CA SER A 270 -30.32 -17.03 -9.66
C SER A 270 -28.93 -16.38 -9.75
N TYR A 271 -28.71 -15.49 -10.73
CA TYR A 271 -27.43 -14.83 -10.95
C TYR A 271 -26.83 -14.25 -9.68
N TRP A 272 -27.62 -13.53 -8.87
CA TRP A 272 -27.15 -12.91 -7.62
C TRP A 272 -26.75 -13.94 -6.57
N LYS A 273 -27.47 -15.05 -6.46
CA LYS A 273 -27.11 -16.15 -5.55
C LYS A 273 -25.84 -16.85 -6.03
N LYS A 274 -25.77 -17.20 -7.32
CA LYS A 274 -24.59 -17.80 -7.96
C LYS A 274 -23.35 -16.91 -7.78
N MET A 275 -23.47 -15.62 -8.05
CA MET A 275 -22.38 -14.67 -7.95
C MET A 275 -21.95 -14.45 -6.49
N GLY A 276 -22.89 -14.14 -5.60
CA GLY A 276 -22.59 -13.78 -4.21
C GLY A 276 -22.12 -14.96 -3.34
N LEU A 277 -22.66 -16.16 -3.56
CA LEU A 277 -22.38 -17.31 -2.69
C LEU A 277 -21.25 -18.21 -3.21
N ILE A 278 -21.02 -18.24 -4.52
CA ILE A 278 -20.11 -19.23 -5.14
C ILE A 278 -18.99 -18.54 -5.89
N ILE A 279 -19.31 -17.76 -6.93
CA ILE A 279 -18.31 -17.30 -7.90
C ILE A 279 -17.43 -16.17 -7.35
N LEU A 280 -18.04 -15.11 -6.83
CA LEU A 280 -17.31 -13.92 -6.37
C LEU A 280 -16.40 -14.22 -5.16
N PRO A 281 -16.81 -14.97 -4.13
CA PRO A 281 -15.92 -15.34 -3.04
C PRO A 281 -14.67 -16.11 -3.51
N GLN A 282 -14.83 -17.02 -4.48
CA GLN A 282 -13.70 -17.76 -5.06
C GLN A 282 -12.79 -16.84 -5.89
N ALA A 283 -13.37 -15.95 -6.70
CA ALA A 283 -12.61 -15.02 -7.53
C ALA A 283 -11.81 -14.01 -6.68
N LEU A 284 -12.43 -13.46 -5.63
CA LEU A 284 -11.76 -12.57 -4.68
C LEU A 284 -10.60 -13.29 -3.99
N LYS A 285 -10.79 -14.55 -3.61
CA LYS A 285 -9.75 -15.37 -2.99
C LYS A 285 -8.54 -15.64 -3.91
N ILE A 286 -8.78 -15.92 -5.19
CA ILE A 286 -7.69 -16.10 -6.19
C ILE A 286 -6.91 -14.79 -6.39
N THR A 287 -7.58 -13.65 -6.30
CA THR A 287 -7.01 -12.34 -6.61
C THR A 287 -6.38 -11.62 -5.42
N ILE A 288 -6.42 -12.19 -4.22
CA ILE A 288 -5.84 -11.57 -3.01
C ILE A 288 -4.42 -11.03 -3.23
N PRO A 289 -3.46 -11.78 -3.81
CA PRO A 289 -2.11 -11.26 -4.03
C PRO A 289 -2.10 -10.02 -4.93
N SER A 290 -2.89 -10.04 -6.01
CA SER A 290 -3.01 -8.92 -6.93
C SER A 290 -3.72 -7.71 -6.30
N ILE A 291 -4.77 -7.93 -5.51
CA ILE A 291 -5.49 -6.89 -4.76
C ILE A 291 -4.53 -6.17 -3.82
N VAL A 292 -3.77 -6.92 -3.00
CA VAL A 292 -2.82 -6.31 -2.06
C VAL A 292 -1.69 -5.61 -2.79
N ASN A 293 -1.21 -6.15 -3.92
CA ASN A 293 -0.22 -5.46 -4.73
C ASN A 293 -0.75 -4.12 -5.28
N THR A 294 -2.01 -4.06 -5.71
CA THR A 294 -2.66 -2.79 -6.10
C THR A 294 -2.79 -1.83 -4.92
N PHE A 295 -3.09 -2.31 -3.70
CA PHE A 295 -3.12 -1.47 -2.50
C PHE A 295 -1.73 -0.93 -2.11
N ILE A 296 -0.67 -1.73 -2.26
CA ILE A 296 0.71 -1.29 -2.07
C ILE A 296 1.09 -0.23 -3.12
N GLY A 297 0.67 -0.42 -4.38
CA GLY A 297 0.82 0.58 -5.44
C GLY A 297 0.14 1.89 -5.07
N LEU A 298 -1.14 1.83 -4.72
CA LEU A 298 -1.95 2.97 -4.27
C LEU A 298 -1.32 3.71 -3.08
N PHE A 299 -0.80 2.97 -2.08
CA PHE A 299 -0.12 3.58 -0.94
C PHE A 299 1.10 4.41 -1.37
N LYS A 300 1.92 3.90 -2.31
CA LYS A 300 3.06 4.65 -2.85
C LYS A 300 2.60 5.83 -3.70
N ASP A 301 1.57 5.63 -4.50
CA ASP A 301 1.01 6.66 -5.38
C ASP A 301 0.40 7.84 -4.61
N THR A 302 0.12 7.70 -3.30
CA THR A 302 -0.33 8.82 -2.47
C THR A 302 0.69 9.97 -2.45
N SER A 303 1.98 9.72 -2.69
CA SER A 303 2.98 10.79 -2.73
C SER A 303 2.84 11.72 -3.94
N LEU A 304 2.05 11.33 -4.96
CA LEU A 304 1.78 12.19 -6.12
C LEU A 304 0.93 13.41 -5.76
N VAL A 305 0.29 13.44 -4.59
CA VAL A 305 -0.48 14.62 -4.14
C VAL A 305 0.38 15.84 -3.86
N LEU A 306 1.70 15.67 -3.77
CA LEU A 306 2.63 16.79 -3.70
C LEU A 306 2.47 17.75 -4.90
N ILE A 307 2.12 17.24 -6.09
CA ILE A 307 1.99 18.08 -7.29
C ILE A 307 0.85 19.10 -7.21
N ILE A 308 -0.13 18.84 -6.35
CA ILE A 308 -1.27 19.73 -6.11
C ILE A 308 -1.11 20.54 -4.82
N GLY A 309 0.12 20.54 -4.26
CA GLY A 309 0.50 21.32 -3.09
C GLY A 309 0.02 20.73 -1.76
N MET A 310 -0.29 19.43 -1.70
CA MET A 310 -0.54 18.74 -0.43
C MET A 310 0.72 18.04 0.05
N PHE A 311 1.07 18.21 1.33
CA PHE A 311 2.32 17.70 1.89
C PHE A 311 2.08 16.36 2.58
N ASP A 312 2.20 15.26 1.83
CA ASP A 312 2.28 13.92 2.41
C ASP A 312 3.63 13.71 3.15
N VAL A 313 3.93 12.50 3.62
CA VAL A 313 5.20 12.23 4.32
C VAL A 313 6.44 12.58 3.47
N LEU A 314 6.40 12.35 2.16
CA LEU A 314 7.47 12.75 1.25
C LEU A 314 7.51 14.28 1.07
N GLY A 315 6.35 14.90 0.88
CA GLY A 315 6.21 16.35 0.77
C GLY A 315 6.77 17.09 1.99
N ILE A 316 6.47 16.62 3.20
CA ILE A 316 7.05 17.19 4.42
C ILE A 316 8.57 17.06 4.44
N GLY A 317 9.11 15.90 4.04
CA GLY A 317 10.56 15.72 3.91
C GLY A 317 11.19 16.73 2.94
N GLN A 318 10.59 16.88 1.75
CA GLN A 318 11.07 17.86 0.77
C GLN A 318 10.97 19.30 1.27
N SER A 319 9.89 19.66 1.98
CA SER A 319 9.74 20.97 2.62
C SER A 319 10.81 21.19 3.69
N ALA A 320 11.08 20.20 4.53
CA ALA A 320 12.09 20.27 5.58
C ALA A 320 13.51 20.43 5.01
N ASN A 321 13.79 19.83 3.86
CA ASN A 321 15.08 19.95 3.17
C ASN A 321 15.37 21.36 2.65
N THR A 322 14.34 22.20 2.50
CA THR A 322 14.47 23.60 2.06
C THR A 322 14.58 24.59 3.22
N ASP A 323 14.51 24.13 4.48
CA ASP A 323 14.66 25.00 5.65
C ASP A 323 16.11 25.50 5.79
N PRO A 324 16.37 26.82 5.74
CA PRO A 324 17.71 27.39 5.89
C PRO A 324 18.43 26.95 7.17
N ASN A 325 17.68 26.71 8.26
CA ASN A 325 18.23 26.31 9.54
C ASN A 325 18.77 24.87 9.54
N TRP A 326 18.37 24.03 8.58
CA TRP A 326 18.66 22.60 8.52
C TRP A 326 19.18 22.13 7.15
N LEU A 327 19.82 23.01 6.37
CA LEU A 327 20.38 22.65 5.07
C LEU A 327 21.43 21.54 5.18
N GLY A 328 21.41 20.60 4.23
CA GLY A 328 22.42 19.54 4.10
C GLY A 328 21.99 18.15 4.58
N PHE A 329 20.81 18.01 5.20
CA PHE A 329 20.32 16.72 5.74
C PHE A 329 19.23 16.04 4.88
N ALA A 330 19.29 16.25 3.56
CA ALA A 330 18.30 15.70 2.62
C ALA A 330 18.35 14.16 2.56
N THR A 331 19.55 13.58 2.73
CA THR A 331 19.75 12.13 2.73
C THR A 331 18.98 11.49 3.88
N GLU A 332 19.09 12.02 5.09
CA GLU A 332 18.38 11.56 6.29
C GLU A 332 16.86 11.65 6.09
N SER A 333 16.37 12.76 5.52
CA SER A 333 14.96 12.92 5.18
C SER A 333 14.48 11.81 4.25
N TYR A 334 15.16 11.56 3.14
CA TYR A 334 14.73 10.58 2.15
C TYR A 334 14.89 9.14 2.65
N VAL A 335 15.94 8.85 3.43
CA VAL A 335 16.12 7.54 4.08
C VAL A 335 14.99 7.29 5.07
N PHE A 336 14.63 8.27 5.90
CA PHE A 336 13.50 8.15 6.82
C PHE A 336 12.19 7.89 6.08
N VAL A 337 11.87 8.71 5.06
CA VAL A 337 10.65 8.53 4.24
C VAL A 337 10.65 7.15 3.57
N ALA A 338 11.77 6.72 3.01
CA ALA A 338 11.90 5.40 2.39
C ALA A 338 11.68 4.27 3.40
N LEU A 339 12.20 4.38 4.62
CA LEU A 339 11.95 3.42 5.71
C LEU A 339 10.48 3.38 6.10
N VAL A 340 9.81 4.52 6.19
CA VAL A 340 8.36 4.58 6.45
C VAL A 340 7.60 3.83 5.35
N PHE A 341 7.81 4.18 4.08
CA PHE A 341 7.15 3.47 2.97
C PHE A 341 7.47 1.98 2.96
N TRP A 342 8.73 1.61 3.23
CA TRP A 342 9.16 0.22 3.28
C TRP A 342 8.46 -0.56 4.39
N ILE A 343 8.37 -0.04 5.62
CA ILE A 343 7.70 -0.70 6.75
C ILE A 343 6.24 -1.01 6.42
N PHE A 344 5.50 -0.04 5.88
CA PHE A 344 4.09 -0.23 5.52
C PHE A 344 3.93 -1.18 4.33
N CYS A 345 4.70 -1.01 3.26
CA CYS A 345 4.62 -1.88 2.08
C CYS A 345 5.03 -3.32 2.39
N PHE A 346 6.10 -3.50 3.18
CA PHE A 346 6.55 -4.80 3.64
C PHE A 346 5.52 -5.45 4.57
N GLY A 347 4.95 -4.69 5.51
CA GLY A 347 3.88 -5.18 6.40
C GLY A 347 2.67 -5.69 5.62
N MET A 348 2.17 -4.91 4.65
CA MET A 348 1.08 -5.31 3.76
C MET A 348 1.44 -6.56 2.94
N SER A 349 2.65 -6.61 2.37
CA SER A 349 3.12 -7.74 1.57
C SER A 349 3.22 -9.03 2.40
N ARG A 350 3.80 -8.98 3.61
CA ARG A 350 3.89 -10.13 4.52
C ARG A 350 2.51 -10.63 4.95
N TYR A 351 1.59 -9.71 5.24
CA TYR A 351 0.21 -10.07 5.55
C TYR A 351 -0.49 -10.75 4.37
N SER A 352 -0.26 -10.28 3.12
CA SER A 352 -0.78 -10.92 1.92
C SER A 352 -0.29 -12.36 1.75
N ILE A 353 1.01 -12.61 1.89
CA ILE A 353 1.61 -13.95 1.75
C ILE A 353 1.02 -14.91 2.79
N TRP A 354 0.87 -14.43 4.02
CA TRP A 354 0.24 -15.20 5.08
C TRP A 354 -1.23 -15.51 4.78
N LEU A 355 -2.00 -14.53 4.29
CA LEU A 355 -3.41 -14.68 3.94
C LEU A 355 -3.60 -15.64 2.76
N GLU A 356 -2.72 -15.58 1.77
CA GLU A 356 -2.68 -16.50 0.62
C GLU A 356 -2.44 -17.94 1.09
N GLY A 357 -1.40 -18.16 1.91
CA GLY A 357 -1.07 -19.49 2.44
C GLY A 357 -2.22 -20.08 3.28
N LYS A 358 -2.92 -19.24 4.04
CA LYS A 358 -4.09 -19.66 4.83
C LYS A 358 -5.28 -20.02 3.96
N LEU A 359 -5.58 -19.20 2.97
CA LEU A 359 -6.74 -19.41 2.12
C LEU A 359 -6.48 -20.49 1.08
N HIS A 360 -5.25 -20.90 0.82
CA HIS A 360 -4.96 -21.98 -0.13
C HIS A 360 -5.68 -23.30 0.27
N THR A 361 -6.79 -23.59 -0.41
CA THR A 361 -7.58 -24.82 -0.23
C THR A 361 -7.29 -25.85 -1.32
N GLY A 362 -6.32 -25.58 -2.20
CA GLY A 362 -5.83 -26.55 -3.17
C GLY A 362 -5.15 -27.70 -2.44
N HIS A 363 -5.56 -28.93 -2.73
CA HIS A 363 -4.82 -30.11 -2.29
C HIS A 363 -3.40 -30.00 -2.87
N LYS A 364 -2.37 -30.02 -2.01
CA LYS A 364 -1.00 -30.30 -2.45
C LYS A 364 -1.03 -31.69 -3.09
N ARG A 365 -1.08 -31.73 -4.42
CA ARG A 365 -0.97 -32.97 -5.17
C ARG A 365 0.49 -33.36 -5.29
#